data_AF-A0A4P8WL08-F1
#
_entry.id   AF-A0A4P8WL08-F1
#
_cell.length_a   1.000
_cell.length_b   1.000
_cell.length_c   1.000
_cell.angle_alpha   90.00
_cell.angle_beta   90.00
_cell.angle_gamma   90.00
#
_symmetry.space_group_name_H-M   'P 1'
#
loop_
_entity.id
_entity.type
_entity.pdbx_description
1 polymer ?
#
loop_
_entity_poly.entity_id
_entity_poly.type
_entity_poly.pdbx_seq_one_letter_code
_entity_poly.pdbx_strand_id
1 'polypeptide(L)'
;MRVRSYIYDGETAPAHVDAVLEALSAREESVDRLDVSAAADRDDAVREAMLRVRESVRIGTSPDGIYDEDGDPDFSAGVLIAQEPTGRRSLFVGEEALEALTDEAAAEDGGDGADGDGR
;
A
#
# COMPACT_ATOMS: atom_id res chain seq x y z
N MET A 1 9.49 -0.56 -7.81
CA MET A 1 8.74 -1.73 -7.27
C MET A 1 7.35 -1.72 -7.91
N ARG A 2 6.54 -2.78 -7.86
CA ARG A 2 5.20 -2.76 -8.50
C ARG A 2 4.09 -2.92 -7.47
N VAL A 3 3.14 -1.99 -7.42
CA VAL A 3 2.00 -2.09 -6.51
C VAL A 3 0.98 -3.06 -7.09
N ARG A 4 0.48 -3.95 -6.23
CA ARG A 4 -0.53 -4.94 -6.60
C ARG A 4 -1.90 -4.57 -6.06
N SER A 5 -1.96 -4.27 -4.77
CA SER A 5 -3.20 -3.99 -4.08
C SER A 5 -2.98 -2.95 -2.98
N TYR A 6 -4.01 -2.15 -2.75
CA TYR A 6 -4.07 -1.21 -1.64
C TYR A 6 -5.42 -1.39 -0.92
N ILE A 7 -5.36 -1.69 0.37
CA ILE A 7 -6.51 -1.97 1.22
C ILE A 7 -6.60 -0.83 2.25
N TYR A 8 -7.75 -0.21 2.41
CA TYR A 8 -7.92 0.91 3.36
C TYR A 8 -9.36 0.95 3.88
N ASP A 9 -9.57 1.60 5.02
CA ASP A 9 -10.89 1.95 5.53
C ASP A 9 -11.12 3.45 5.27
N GLY A 10 -11.98 3.78 4.31
CA GLY A 10 -12.27 5.18 3.94
C GLY A 10 -13.05 5.97 5.00
N GLU A 11 -13.71 5.31 5.97
CA GLU A 11 -14.47 5.99 7.02
C GLU A 11 -13.54 6.51 8.13
N THR A 12 -12.47 5.78 8.42
CA THR A 12 -11.46 6.14 9.43
C THR A 12 -10.11 6.54 8.82
N ALA A 13 -10.04 6.70 7.49
CA ALA A 13 -8.82 7.00 6.75
C ALA A 13 -8.14 8.30 7.23
N PRO A 14 -6.91 8.24 7.73
CA PRO A 14 -6.08 9.41 8.01
C PRO A 14 -5.57 10.07 6.71
N ALA A 15 -5.07 11.30 6.81
CA ALA A 15 -4.68 12.13 5.67
C ALA A 15 -3.61 11.48 4.75
N HIS A 16 -2.75 10.61 5.28
CA HIS A 16 -1.75 9.91 4.47
C HIS A 16 -2.37 8.87 3.51
N VAL A 17 -3.55 8.34 3.80
CA VAL A 17 -4.26 7.41 2.90
C VAL A 17 -4.64 8.12 1.60
N ASP A 18 -5.12 9.36 1.69
CA ASP A 18 -5.46 10.17 0.52
C ASP A 18 -4.22 10.45 -0.35
N ALA A 19 -3.09 10.78 0.27
CA ALA A 19 -1.81 10.96 -0.41
C ALA A 19 -1.33 9.67 -1.10
N VAL A 20 -1.51 8.50 -0.45
CA VAL A 20 -1.23 7.20 -1.07
C VAL A 20 -2.14 6.97 -2.28
N LEU A 21 -3.44 7.24 -2.16
CA LEU A 21 -4.38 7.08 -3.26
C LEU A 21 -4.06 7.99 -4.45
N GLU A 22 -3.68 9.24 -4.20
CA GLU A 22 -3.23 10.18 -5.22
C GLU A 22 -1.97 9.66 -5.94
N ALA A 23 -0.96 9.24 -5.17
CA ALA A 23 0.27 8.65 -5.71
C ALA A 23 -0.02 7.39 -6.55
N LEU A 24 -0.93 6.53 -6.09
CA LEU A 24 -1.37 5.34 -6.83
C LEU A 24 -2.20 5.68 -8.07
N SER A 25 -2.87 6.83 -8.11
CA SER A 25 -3.65 7.27 -9.27
C SER A 25 -2.79 7.97 -10.33
N ALA A 26 -1.65 8.54 -9.94
CA ALA A 26 -0.66 9.08 -10.86
C ALA A 26 0.09 7.98 -11.62
N ARG A 27 0.05 6.74 -11.12
CA ARG A 27 0.68 5.58 -11.74
C ARG A 27 -0.17 5.02 -12.89
N GLU A 28 0.49 4.68 -14.00
CA GLU A 28 -0.17 4.04 -15.15
C GLU A 28 -0.54 2.56 -14.89
N GLU A 29 -0.05 1.97 -13.80
CA GLU A 29 -0.33 0.58 -13.43
C GLU A 29 -1.71 0.39 -12.79
N SER A 30 -2.40 -0.69 -13.18
CA SER A 30 -3.67 -1.09 -12.55
C SER A 30 -3.43 -1.63 -11.14
N VAL A 31 -3.74 -0.80 -10.14
CA VAL A 31 -3.69 -1.15 -8.71
C VAL A 31 -5.08 -1.56 -8.23
N ASP A 32 -5.18 -2.73 -7.60
CA ASP A 32 -6.43 -3.21 -7.00
C ASP A 32 -6.70 -2.47 -5.68
N ARG A 33 -7.73 -1.62 -5.65
CA ARG A 33 -8.09 -0.83 -4.47
C ARG A 33 -9.28 -1.48 -3.77
N LEU A 34 -9.13 -1.82 -2.50
CA LEU A 34 -10.18 -2.40 -1.68
C LEU A 34 -10.49 -1.44 -0.52
N ASP A 35 -11.64 -0.79 -0.59
CA ASP A 35 -12.17 -0.01 0.53
C ASP A 35 -13.08 -0.89 1.38
N VAL A 36 -12.70 -1.14 2.63
CA VAL A 36 -13.49 -1.96 3.56
C VAL A 36 -14.72 -1.22 4.08
N SER A 37 -14.70 0.12 4.06
CA SER A 37 -15.83 0.94 4.50
C SER A 37 -16.93 1.03 3.44
N ALA A 38 -16.57 1.17 2.16
CA ALA A 38 -17.56 1.18 1.07
C ALA A 38 -18.26 -0.17 0.84
N ALA A 39 -17.82 -1.25 1.49
CA ALA A 39 -18.47 -2.54 1.39
C ALA A 39 -19.82 -2.54 2.13
N ALA A 40 -20.80 -3.27 1.57
CA ALA A 40 -22.10 -3.43 2.21
C ALA A 40 -22.00 -4.16 3.58
N ASP A 41 -21.02 -5.07 3.70
CA ASP A 41 -20.73 -5.85 4.90
C ASP A 41 -19.25 -5.69 5.25
N ARG A 42 -18.96 -4.89 6.29
CA ARG A 42 -17.59 -4.62 6.76
C ARG A 42 -16.85 -5.90 7.16
N ASP A 43 -17.54 -6.83 7.83
CA ASP A 43 -16.96 -8.10 8.28
C ASP A 43 -16.49 -8.98 7.11
N ASP A 44 -17.29 -9.01 6.03
CA ASP A 44 -16.94 -9.74 4.81
C ASP A 44 -15.76 -9.08 4.08
N ALA A 45 -15.76 -7.74 3.99
CA ALA A 45 -14.68 -6.99 3.38
C ALA A 45 -13.35 -7.13 4.14
N VAL A 46 -13.40 -7.08 5.47
CA VAL A 46 -12.26 -7.34 6.37
C VAL A 46 -11.74 -8.76 6.14
N ARG A 47 -12.63 -9.75 6.02
CA ARG A 47 -12.24 -11.13 5.76
C ARG A 47 -11.57 -11.29 4.39
N GLU A 48 -12.10 -10.67 3.34
CA GLU A 48 -11.52 -10.66 2.00
C GLU A 48 -10.17 -9.92 1.96
N ALA A 49 -10.05 -8.80 2.68
CA ALA A 49 -8.80 -8.08 2.87
C ALA A 49 -7.73 -8.96 3.54
N MET A 50 -8.09 -9.61 4.64
CA MET A 50 -7.22 -10.55 5.35
C MET A 50 -6.81 -11.73 4.48
N LEU A 51 -7.71 -12.24 3.63
CA LEU A 51 -7.38 -13.29 2.66
C LEU A 51 -6.33 -12.81 1.65
N ARG A 52 -6.48 -11.60 1.07
CA ARG A 52 -5.50 -11.00 0.16
C ARG A 52 -4.14 -10.80 0.82
N VAL A 53 -4.12 -10.31 2.06
CA VAL A 53 -2.88 -10.15 2.85
C VAL A 53 -2.23 -11.52 3.02
N ARG A 54 -2.99 -12.52 3.48
CA ARG A 54 -2.50 -13.88 3.73
C ARG A 54 -1.97 -14.58 2.47
N GLU A 55 -2.60 -14.37 1.32
CA GLU A 55 -2.09 -14.87 0.04
C GLU A 55 -0.80 -14.16 -0.40
N SER A 56 -0.60 -12.93 0.06
CA SER A 56 0.57 -12.12 -0.27
C SER A 56 1.78 -12.46 0.60
N VAL A 57 1.60 -12.68 1.90
CA VAL A 57 2.63 -13.23 2.80
C VAL A 57 2.70 -14.74 2.67
N ARG A 58 3.52 -15.18 1.70
CA ARG A 58 3.73 -16.60 1.38
C ARG A 58 4.19 -17.44 2.58
N ILE A 59 4.77 -16.85 3.63
CA ILE A 59 5.22 -17.57 4.85
C ILE A 59 5.09 -16.66 6.09
N GLY A 60 4.07 -16.90 6.92
CA GLY A 60 4.17 -16.83 8.39
C GLY A 60 4.20 -15.48 9.12
N THR A 61 4.33 -14.35 8.44
CA THR A 61 4.34 -13.03 9.12
C THR A 61 3.13 -12.23 8.71
N SER A 62 2.09 -12.22 9.54
CA SER A 62 1.08 -11.16 9.47
C SER A 62 1.74 -9.85 9.93
N PRO A 63 1.60 -8.75 9.20
CA PRO A 63 2.13 -7.47 9.66
C PRO A 63 1.39 -7.05 10.94
N ASP A 64 2.10 -6.82 12.05
CA ASP A 64 1.49 -6.43 13.32
C ASP A 64 0.68 -5.12 13.21
N GLY A 65 0.98 -4.26 12.24
CA GLY A 65 0.31 -2.97 12.03
C GLY A 65 -1.12 -3.03 11.47
N ILE A 66 -1.66 -4.21 11.16
CA ILE A 66 -3.06 -4.36 10.70
C ILE A 66 -4.02 -4.73 11.84
N TYR A 67 -3.54 -4.71 13.08
CA TYR A 67 -4.34 -4.99 14.27
C TYR A 67 -4.33 -3.75 15.16
N ASP A 68 -5.49 -3.38 15.68
CA ASP A 68 -5.65 -2.28 16.63
C ASP A 68 -5.21 -2.68 18.06
N GLU A 69 -5.29 -1.77 19.03
CA GLU A 69 -4.91 -2.02 20.43
C GLU A 69 -5.73 -3.13 21.09
N ASP A 70 -6.95 -3.37 20.60
CA ASP A 70 -7.82 -4.49 21.02
C ASP A 70 -7.46 -5.84 20.36
N GLY A 71 -6.59 -5.84 19.34
CA GLY A 71 -6.21 -7.02 18.56
C GLY A 71 -7.20 -7.36 17.43
N ASP A 72 -8.15 -6.48 17.16
CA ASP A 72 -9.06 -6.56 16.03
C ASP A 72 -8.39 -6.06 14.75
N PRO A 73 -8.69 -6.65 13.57
CA PRO A 73 -8.10 -6.23 12.31
C PRO A 73 -8.55 -4.80 11.95
N ASP A 74 -7.60 -3.88 11.93
CA ASP A 74 -7.79 -2.49 11.56
C ASP A 74 -7.03 -2.15 10.27
N PHE A 75 -7.80 -1.69 9.29
CA PHE A 75 -7.29 -1.21 8.01
C PHE A 75 -7.37 0.32 7.90
N SER A 76 -7.61 1.02 9.01
CA SER A 76 -7.72 2.48 9.06
C SER A 76 -6.42 3.13 8.60
N ALA A 77 -5.27 2.58 9.01
CA ALA A 77 -3.97 3.08 8.57
C ALA A 77 -3.71 2.89 7.05
N GLY A 78 -4.40 1.94 6.41
CA GLY A 78 -4.16 1.54 5.03
C GLY A 78 -2.96 0.58 4.88
N VAL A 79 -3.11 -0.41 4.01
CA VAL A 79 -2.15 -1.49 3.76
C VAL A 79 -1.83 -1.56 2.27
N LEU A 80 -0.57 -1.34 1.95
CA LEU A 80 -0.03 -1.43 0.60
C LEU A 80 0.68 -2.77 0.39
N ILE A 81 0.25 -3.50 -0.63
CA ILE A 81 0.89 -4.72 -1.08
C ILE A 81 1.68 -4.41 -2.33
N ALA A 82 3.01 -4.39 -2.19
CA ALA A 82 3.93 -4.22 -3.29
C ALA A 82 4.67 -5.52 -3.60
N GLN A 83 5.05 -5.67 -4.87
CA GLN A 83 5.89 -6.76 -5.36
C GLN A 83 7.22 -6.19 -5.84
N GLU A 84 8.30 -6.70 -5.28
CA GLU A 84 9.65 -6.46 -5.74
C GLU A 84 9.89 -7.12 -7.10
N PRO A 85 10.86 -6.61 -7.90
CA PRO A 85 11.23 -7.23 -9.17
C PRO A 85 11.76 -8.66 -9.02
N THR A 86 12.28 -9.01 -7.84
CA THR A 86 12.70 -10.37 -7.46
C THR A 86 11.53 -11.34 -7.28
N GLY A 87 10.29 -10.85 -7.29
CA GLY A 87 9.06 -11.61 -7.06
C GLY A 87 8.66 -11.68 -5.58
N ARG A 88 9.49 -11.15 -4.67
CA ARG A 88 9.16 -11.04 -3.24
C ARG A 88 8.04 -10.01 -3.06
N ARG A 89 7.12 -10.28 -2.15
CA ARG A 89 6.04 -9.36 -1.79
C ARG A 89 6.37 -8.71 -0.45
N SER A 90 6.21 -7.40 -0.39
CA SER A 90 6.36 -6.59 0.81
C SER A 90 5.04 -5.90 1.12
N LEU A 91 4.73 -5.82 2.42
CA LEU A 91 3.58 -5.10 2.93
C LEU A 91 4.10 -3.85 3.64
N PHE A 92 3.46 -2.73 3.35
CA PHE A 92 3.71 -1.46 4.01
C PHE A 92 2.40 -0.98 4.62
N VAL A 93 2.42 -0.50 5.85
CA VAL A 93 1.20 -0.10 6.58
C VAL A 93 1.34 1.35 7.01
N GLY A 94 0.25 2.12 6.91
CA GLY A 94 0.26 3.51 7.36
C GLY A 94 1.19 4.39 6.54
N GLU A 95 1.99 5.20 7.24
CA GLU A 95 2.93 6.14 6.64
C GLU A 95 4.05 5.42 5.87
N GLU A 96 4.43 4.20 6.27
CA GLU A 96 5.43 3.39 5.54
C GLU A 96 4.99 3.11 4.10
N ALA A 97 3.68 3.04 3.84
CA ALA A 97 3.17 2.87 2.48
C ALA A 97 3.43 4.11 1.62
N LEU A 98 3.23 5.30 2.18
CA LEU A 98 3.49 6.57 1.49
C LEU A 98 4.99 6.76 1.27
N GLU A 99 5.80 6.48 2.28
CA GLU A 99 7.25 6.54 2.20
C GLU A 99 7.77 5.61 1.10
N ALA A 100 7.31 4.37 1.05
CA ALA A 100 7.73 3.42 0.01
C ALA A 100 7.38 3.92 -1.40
N LEU A 101 6.18 4.46 -1.61
CA LEU A 101 5.76 5.01 -2.90
C LEU A 101 6.59 6.23 -3.32
N THR A 102 6.94 7.07 -2.34
CA THR A 102 7.73 8.29 -2.55
C THR A 102 9.20 7.96 -2.82
N ASP A 103 9.79 7.01 -2.07
CA ASP A 103 11.16 6.54 -2.27
C ASP A 103 11.34 5.91 -3.66
N GLU A 104 10.37 5.12 -4.11
CA GLU A 104 10.38 4.61 -5.48
C GLU A 104 10.23 5.72 -6.52
N ALA A 105 9.27 6.65 -6.35
CA ALA A 105 9.12 7.76 -7.29
C ALA A 105 10.40 8.62 -7.37
N ALA A 106 11.07 8.85 -6.24
CA ALA A 106 12.35 9.54 -6.19
C ALA A 106 13.49 8.75 -6.84
N ALA A 107 13.47 7.41 -6.75
CA ALA A 107 14.44 6.56 -7.44
C ALA A 107 14.27 6.58 -8.97
N GLU A 108 13.03 6.78 -9.45
CA GLU A 108 12.72 6.88 -10.89
C GLU A 108 12.98 8.31 -11.43
N ASP A 109 12.77 9.36 -10.62
CA ASP A 109 12.99 10.78 -10.98
C ASP A 109 14.46 11.23 -10.80
N GLY A 110 15.26 10.52 -10.00
CA GLY A 110 16.69 10.79 -9.78
C GLY A 110 17.63 10.47 -10.98
N GLY A 111 17.07 10.19 -12.15
CA GLY A 111 17.80 9.88 -13.39
C GLY A 111 18.10 11.07 -14.31
N ASP A 112 17.54 12.26 -14.05
CA ASP A 112 17.78 13.46 -14.89
C ASP A 112 18.66 14.49 -14.16
N GLY A 113 19.98 14.27 -14.24
CA GLY A 113 20.96 15.17 -13.64
C GLY A 113 22.40 14.87 -14.06
N ALA A 114 22.61 14.16 -15.16
CA ALA A 114 23.89 14.11 -15.84
C ALA A 114 23.72 14.74 -17.22
N ASP A 115 24.73 15.54 -17.57
CA ASP A 115 24.99 16.11 -18.90
C ASP A 115 24.34 17.46 -19.23
N GLY A 116 25.05 18.53 -18.84
CA GLY A 116 24.86 19.84 -19.46
C GLY A 116 25.79 20.94 -18.99
N ASP A 117 26.86 21.15 -19.77
CA ASP A 117 27.69 22.37 -19.87
C ASP A 117 28.82 22.51 -18.81
N GLY A 118 30.09 22.67 -19.17
CA GLY A 118 30.67 22.97 -20.47
C GLY A 118 31.87 23.91 -20.27
N ARG A 119 33.06 23.38 -20.56
CA ARG A 119 34.30 24.09 -20.93
C ARG A 119 35.16 24.76 -19.85
#